data_AF-A0A1Q7D6S0-F1
#
_entry.id   AF-A0A1Q7D6S0-F1
#
_cell.length_a   1.000
_cell.length_b   1.000
_cell.length_c   1.000
_cell.angle_alpha   90.00
_cell.angle_beta   90.00
_cell.angle_gamma   90.00
#
_symmetry.space_group_name_H-M   'P 1'
#
loop_
_entity.id
_entity.type
_entity.pdbx_description
1 polymer ?
#
loop_
_entity_poly.entity_id
_entity_poly.type
_entity_poly.pdbx_seq_one_letter_code
_entity_poly.pdbx_strand_id
1 'polypeptide(L)'
;MFQAGYAYKPRKDLGREFRLGEGLVGQCALDKRPIQLSNVPPDYIRITSGLGQASPLNILILPVLFEGEVRAVIELASFQHLSPIHRDFLDQLTDSIGVVLNNIQANGRTESLLRQSQSLANELQSQQDQLQRTNADLEEKANQLAQQNAEIEMKRAEVEDAKNMLEEKAEQLAVTSRFKSEFLANMSHELRTPLNSLLILAQELAENPDGNLLPKQVEYATIIRSSGSDLLKLINDILDISKIESGTVALEISDFPVADIELLLERTFRHVADVTKLAFTIDLDPTLPETIPIDPQRLQQVLNNLLSNAFKFTEKGKVEFRAAPATSGWTLEALSQAEGVVALSVTDTGIGIPLDMQRSIFEAFSQGDGTTSRKFGGTGLGLSICRELVSLLGGEITLESQPGKGSTFTVYLPAGTVPPPLRPVVEAPSNGTEVLAQKPSSRVPALVAAATNAPQAERPATSVQPARAKGRRRRADEVVIAAGS
;
A
#
# COMPACT_ATOMS: atom_id res chain seq x y z
N MET A 1 -66.15 -44.99 -5.25
CA MET A 1 -65.16 -46.03 -4.92
C MET A 1 -65.75 -46.98 -3.88
N PHE A 2 -65.57 -48.29 -4.02
CA PHE A 2 -65.97 -49.32 -3.07
C PHE A 2 -65.11 -49.22 -1.81
N GLN A 3 -65.74 -48.97 -0.66
CA GLN A 3 -65.04 -48.74 0.60
C GLN A 3 -64.94 -50.01 1.46
N ALA A 4 -66.01 -50.79 1.57
CA ALA A 4 -66.08 -51.97 2.44
C ALA A 4 -67.19 -52.94 2.01
N GLY A 5 -67.09 -54.21 2.43
CA GLY A 5 -68.14 -55.22 2.22
C GLY A 5 -68.09 -56.34 3.27
N TYR A 6 -69.24 -56.97 3.54
CA TYR A 6 -69.42 -58.02 4.54
C TYR A 6 -70.01 -59.29 3.92
N ALA A 7 -69.60 -60.47 4.38
CA ALA A 7 -70.00 -61.78 3.83
C ALA A 7 -69.85 -61.91 2.29
N TYR A 8 -68.91 -61.14 1.74
CA TYR A 8 -68.64 -60.95 0.32
C TYR A 8 -67.26 -61.55 -0.05
N LYS A 9 -67.20 -62.25 -1.18
CA LYS A 9 -65.92 -62.70 -1.76
C LYS A 9 -65.56 -61.80 -2.96
N PRO A 10 -64.43 -61.06 -2.91
CA PRO A 10 -63.99 -60.22 -4.02
C PRO A 10 -63.78 -61.04 -5.30
N ARG A 11 -64.38 -60.61 -6.41
CA ARG A 11 -64.06 -61.13 -7.76
C ARG A 11 -62.99 -60.24 -8.41
N LYS A 12 -62.01 -60.85 -9.06
CA LYS A 12 -60.90 -60.13 -9.72
C LYS A 12 -61.34 -59.26 -10.90
N ASP A 13 -62.50 -59.54 -11.48
CA ASP A 13 -63.00 -58.89 -12.71
C ASP A 13 -64.03 -57.77 -12.46
N LEU A 14 -64.27 -57.37 -11.20
CA LEU A 14 -65.19 -56.30 -10.83
C LEU A 14 -64.41 -55.04 -10.40
N GLY A 15 -64.77 -53.89 -10.99
CA GLY A 15 -64.19 -52.59 -10.67
C GLY A 15 -64.48 -52.16 -9.23
N ARG A 16 -63.53 -51.44 -8.62
CA ARG A 16 -63.68 -50.80 -7.29
C ARG A 16 -64.09 -49.33 -7.39
N GLU A 17 -64.24 -48.81 -8.60
CA GLU A 17 -64.72 -47.46 -8.86
C GLU A 17 -65.90 -47.54 -9.82
N PHE A 18 -66.90 -46.70 -9.56
CA PHE A 18 -68.13 -46.65 -10.33
C PHE A 18 -68.38 -45.18 -10.65
N ARG A 19 -68.61 -44.86 -11.93
CA ARG A 19 -69.11 -43.55 -12.34
C ARG A 19 -70.62 -43.46 -12.10
N LEU A 20 -71.15 -42.24 -12.01
CA LEU A 20 -72.60 -42.05 -11.99
C LEU A 20 -73.22 -42.62 -13.27
N GLY A 21 -74.30 -43.38 -13.13
CA GLY A 21 -74.94 -44.13 -14.22
C GLY A 21 -74.23 -45.44 -14.64
N GLU A 22 -73.08 -45.77 -14.05
CA GLU A 22 -72.35 -47.01 -14.36
C GLU A 22 -72.81 -48.18 -13.50
N GLY A 23 -73.38 -49.20 -14.14
CA GLY A 23 -73.93 -50.37 -13.45
C GLY A 23 -75.06 -50.00 -12.49
N LEU A 24 -75.56 -50.96 -11.71
CA LEU A 24 -76.70 -50.70 -10.83
C LEU A 24 -76.35 -49.78 -9.64
N VAL A 25 -75.12 -49.85 -9.14
CA VAL A 25 -74.63 -48.96 -8.06
C VAL A 25 -74.52 -47.52 -8.54
N GLY A 26 -73.91 -47.29 -9.71
CA GLY A 26 -73.81 -45.95 -10.30
C GLY A 26 -75.17 -45.43 -10.76
N GLN A 27 -76.06 -46.28 -11.26
CA GLN A 27 -77.43 -45.92 -11.62
C GLN A 27 -78.27 -45.55 -10.40
N CYS A 28 -78.16 -46.30 -9.31
CA CYS A 28 -78.83 -45.97 -8.04
C CYS A 28 -78.37 -44.61 -7.50
N ALA A 29 -77.07 -44.31 -7.57
CA ALA A 29 -76.55 -43.00 -7.23
C ALA A 29 -77.08 -41.88 -8.14
N LEU A 30 -77.19 -42.14 -9.45
CA LEU A 30 -77.67 -41.14 -10.40
C LEU A 30 -79.17 -40.84 -10.20
N ASP A 31 -79.98 -41.89 -10.07
CA ASP A 31 -81.43 -41.78 -9.95
C ASP A 31 -81.90 -41.34 -8.55
N LYS A 32 -81.00 -41.40 -7.56
CA LYS A 32 -81.28 -41.10 -6.14
C LYS A 32 -82.46 -41.92 -5.60
N ARG A 33 -82.62 -43.15 -6.10
CA ARG A 33 -83.72 -44.07 -5.75
C ARG A 33 -83.22 -45.49 -5.50
N PRO A 34 -83.86 -46.23 -4.59
CA PRO A 34 -83.57 -47.65 -4.39
C PRO A 34 -83.79 -48.46 -5.67
N ILE A 35 -82.87 -49.40 -5.95
CA ILE A 35 -83.01 -50.39 -7.02
C ILE A 35 -83.12 -51.77 -6.38
N GLN A 36 -84.16 -52.51 -6.75
CA GLN A 36 -84.39 -53.86 -6.26
C GLN A 36 -84.39 -54.89 -7.38
N LEU A 37 -83.68 -56.00 -7.18
CA LEU A 37 -83.69 -57.18 -8.03
C LEU A 37 -84.27 -58.35 -7.22
N SER A 38 -85.42 -58.89 -7.65
CA SER A 38 -86.13 -59.95 -6.91
C SER A 38 -86.00 -61.37 -7.52
N ASN A 39 -85.22 -61.50 -8.60
CA ASN A 39 -84.91 -62.77 -9.28
C ASN A 39 -83.46 -62.72 -9.76
N VAL A 40 -82.53 -62.78 -8.82
CA VAL A 40 -81.10 -62.63 -9.10
C VAL A 40 -80.59 -63.87 -9.84
N PRO A 41 -79.93 -63.73 -11.00
CA PRO A 41 -79.34 -64.88 -11.70
C PRO A 41 -78.37 -65.66 -10.80
N PRO A 42 -78.35 -67.01 -10.85
CA PRO A 42 -77.56 -67.83 -9.92
C PRO A 42 -76.05 -67.49 -9.86
N ASP A 43 -75.49 -66.94 -10.94
CA ASP A 43 -74.07 -66.61 -11.05
C ASP A 43 -73.72 -65.12 -10.84
N TYR A 44 -74.72 -64.28 -10.56
CA TYR A 44 -74.56 -62.82 -10.42
C TYR A 44 -73.71 -62.45 -9.19
N ILE A 45 -74.11 -62.89 -8.00
CA ILE A 45 -73.34 -62.77 -6.75
C ILE A 45 -73.63 -63.97 -5.84
N ARG A 46 -72.71 -64.29 -4.92
CA ARG A 46 -72.91 -65.33 -3.90
C ARG A 46 -72.69 -64.75 -2.51
N ILE A 47 -73.62 -65.04 -1.60
CA ILE A 47 -73.42 -64.79 -0.17
C ILE A 47 -72.57 -65.94 0.37
N THR A 48 -71.49 -65.60 1.06
CA THR A 48 -70.49 -66.57 1.48
C THR A 48 -70.41 -66.67 3.01
N SER A 49 -70.33 -67.91 3.51
CA SER A 49 -70.15 -68.24 4.91
C SER A 49 -68.98 -69.22 5.06
N GLY A 50 -68.50 -69.43 6.29
CA GLY A 50 -67.48 -70.44 6.59
C GLY A 50 -67.91 -71.89 6.28
N LEU A 51 -69.21 -72.14 6.13
CA LEU A 51 -69.78 -73.49 5.88
C LEU A 51 -70.24 -73.71 4.43
N GLY A 52 -70.31 -72.67 3.58
CA GLY A 52 -70.83 -72.80 2.22
C GLY A 52 -71.14 -71.47 1.54
N GLN A 53 -71.69 -71.54 0.33
CA GLN A 53 -72.08 -70.38 -0.45
C GLN A 53 -73.41 -70.64 -1.17
N ALA A 54 -74.26 -69.63 -1.25
CA ALA A 54 -75.53 -69.70 -1.96
C ALA A 54 -75.85 -68.39 -2.67
N SER A 55 -76.65 -68.46 -3.73
CA SER A 55 -77.11 -67.28 -4.48
C SER A 55 -78.25 -66.60 -3.71
N PRO A 56 -78.25 -65.26 -3.61
CA PRO A 56 -79.32 -64.55 -2.94
C PRO A 56 -80.62 -64.62 -3.75
N LEU A 57 -81.75 -64.48 -3.07
CA LEU A 57 -83.03 -64.28 -3.74
C LEU A 57 -83.23 -62.82 -4.14
N ASN A 58 -82.69 -61.89 -3.34
CA ASN A 58 -82.89 -60.45 -3.55
C ASN A 58 -81.57 -59.68 -3.45
N ILE A 59 -81.41 -58.67 -4.30
CA ILE A 59 -80.40 -57.60 -4.13
C ILE A 59 -81.14 -56.28 -4.04
N LEU A 60 -80.78 -55.48 -3.04
CA LEU A 60 -81.30 -54.15 -2.81
C LEU A 60 -80.13 -53.17 -2.79
N ILE A 61 -80.20 -52.15 -3.64
CA ILE A 61 -79.19 -51.11 -3.77
C ILE A 61 -79.85 -49.81 -3.32
N LEU A 62 -79.30 -49.21 -2.27
CA LEU A 62 -79.86 -48.06 -1.57
C LEU A 62 -78.92 -46.87 -1.69
N PRO A 63 -79.40 -45.71 -2.15
CA PRO A 63 -78.62 -44.48 -2.10
C PRO A 63 -78.66 -43.92 -0.67
N VAL A 64 -77.50 -43.57 -0.13
CA VAL A 64 -77.40 -42.83 1.12
C VAL A 64 -77.39 -41.35 0.77
N LEU A 65 -78.46 -40.64 1.13
CA LEU A 65 -78.67 -39.24 0.77
C LEU A 65 -78.42 -38.31 1.96
N PHE A 66 -77.92 -37.12 1.69
CA PHE A 66 -77.94 -35.99 2.63
C PHE A 66 -78.29 -34.72 1.86
N GLU A 67 -79.34 -34.01 2.27
CA GLU A 67 -79.89 -32.83 1.56
C GLU A 67 -80.11 -33.07 0.05
N GLY A 68 -80.54 -34.28 -0.30
CA GLY A 68 -80.79 -34.67 -1.69
C GLY A 68 -79.55 -35.00 -2.50
N GLU A 69 -78.34 -34.95 -1.93
CA GLU A 69 -77.10 -35.36 -2.60
C GLU A 69 -76.63 -36.75 -2.13
N VAL A 70 -76.10 -37.55 -3.06
CA VAL A 70 -75.64 -38.92 -2.76
C VAL A 70 -74.30 -38.86 -2.03
N ARG A 71 -74.26 -39.38 -0.81
CA ARG A 71 -73.04 -39.51 0.00
C ARG A 71 -72.38 -40.88 -0.14
N ALA A 72 -73.20 -41.92 -0.29
CA ALA A 72 -72.74 -43.28 -0.52
C ALA A 72 -73.83 -44.11 -1.20
N VAL A 73 -73.50 -45.32 -1.62
CA VAL A 73 -74.47 -46.33 -2.06
C VAL A 73 -74.20 -47.61 -1.31
N ILE A 74 -75.25 -48.23 -0.78
CA ILE A 74 -75.19 -49.50 -0.05
C ILE A 74 -75.83 -50.57 -0.91
N GLU A 75 -75.12 -51.65 -1.17
CA GLU A 75 -75.65 -52.83 -1.87
C GLU A 75 -75.79 -53.99 -0.87
N LEU A 76 -77.00 -54.53 -0.77
CA LEU A 76 -77.38 -55.58 0.17
C LEU A 76 -77.91 -56.80 -0.60
N ALA A 77 -77.46 -57.99 -0.24
CA ALA A 77 -77.96 -59.24 -0.77
C ALA A 77 -78.65 -60.05 0.34
N SER A 78 -79.80 -60.66 0.05
CA SER A 78 -80.58 -61.45 1.01
C SER A 78 -81.11 -62.75 0.44
N PHE A 79 -81.14 -63.80 1.27
CA PHE A 79 -81.78 -65.09 0.96
C PHE A 79 -83.30 -65.07 1.15
N GLN A 80 -83.85 -64.03 1.78
CA GLN A 80 -85.28 -63.91 2.03
C GLN A 80 -85.87 -62.74 1.24
N HIS A 81 -87.18 -62.78 1.03
CA HIS A 81 -87.90 -61.64 0.45
C HIS A 81 -87.93 -60.50 1.46
N LEU A 82 -87.54 -59.31 1.01
CA LEU A 82 -87.59 -58.11 1.84
C LEU A 82 -89.04 -57.59 1.90
N SER A 83 -89.65 -57.71 3.07
CA SER A 83 -90.96 -57.17 3.38
C SER A 83 -90.95 -55.63 3.29
N PRO A 84 -92.12 -54.99 3.15
CA PRO A 84 -92.22 -53.53 3.20
C PRO A 84 -91.60 -52.93 4.46
N ILE A 85 -91.82 -53.56 5.62
CA ILE A 85 -91.27 -53.11 6.91
C ILE A 85 -89.73 -53.07 6.91
N HIS A 86 -89.08 -54.09 6.32
CA HIS A 86 -87.62 -54.10 6.23
C HIS A 86 -87.09 -53.00 5.29
N ARG A 87 -87.84 -52.62 4.26
CA ARG A 87 -87.46 -51.54 3.35
C ARG A 87 -87.61 -50.18 4.01
N ASP A 88 -88.75 -49.95 4.65
CA ASP A 88 -89.01 -48.70 5.38
C ASP A 88 -87.92 -48.47 6.45
N PHE A 89 -87.50 -49.55 7.14
CA PHE A 89 -86.39 -49.49 8.08
C PHE A 89 -85.04 -49.15 7.42
N LEU A 90 -84.73 -49.78 6.29
CA LEU A 90 -83.47 -49.53 5.57
C LEU A 90 -83.43 -48.12 4.98
N ASP A 91 -84.55 -47.61 4.48
CA ASP A 91 -84.67 -46.22 4.02
C ASP A 91 -84.40 -45.25 5.19
N GLN A 92 -85.03 -45.46 6.35
CA GLN A 92 -84.76 -44.66 7.56
C GLN A 92 -83.29 -44.75 8.02
N LEU A 93 -82.67 -45.93 7.94
CA LEU A 93 -81.25 -46.10 8.26
C LEU A 93 -80.36 -45.33 7.28
N THR A 94 -80.67 -45.34 5.99
CA THR A 94 -79.87 -44.63 4.99
C THR A 94 -79.89 -43.11 5.21
N ASP A 95 -81.01 -42.55 5.66
CA ASP A 95 -81.09 -41.14 6.05
C ASP A 95 -80.16 -40.83 7.23
N SER A 96 -80.21 -41.67 8.28
CA SER A 96 -79.33 -41.52 9.45
C SER A 96 -77.84 -41.64 9.10
N ILE A 97 -77.49 -42.62 8.27
CA ILE A 97 -76.11 -42.82 7.78
C ILE A 97 -75.65 -41.61 6.96
N GLY A 98 -76.54 -41.03 6.14
CA GLY A 98 -76.23 -39.84 5.34
C GLY A 98 -75.84 -38.65 6.21
N VAL A 99 -76.58 -38.41 7.30
CA VAL A 99 -76.27 -37.37 8.29
C VAL A 99 -74.92 -37.63 8.97
N VAL A 100 -74.66 -38.87 9.41
CA VAL A 100 -73.41 -39.23 10.09
C VAL A 100 -72.20 -39.06 9.17
N LEU A 101 -72.27 -39.55 7.92
CA LEU A 101 -71.18 -39.42 6.96
C LEU A 101 -70.88 -37.96 6.63
N ASN A 102 -71.91 -37.13 6.46
CA ASN A 102 -71.72 -35.71 6.22
C ASN A 102 -71.06 -35.01 7.43
N ASN A 103 -71.47 -35.32 8.66
CA ASN A 103 -70.85 -34.77 9.87
C ASN A 103 -69.38 -35.16 10.00
N ILE A 104 -69.02 -36.42 9.73
CA ILE A 104 -67.62 -36.87 9.73
C ILE A 104 -66.80 -36.09 8.72
N GLN A 105 -67.31 -35.94 7.49
CA GLN A 105 -66.61 -35.19 6.44
C GLN A 105 -66.46 -33.70 6.77
N ALA A 106 -67.51 -33.07 7.31
CA ALA A 106 -67.50 -31.66 7.70
C ALA A 106 -66.54 -31.37 8.86
N ASN A 107 -66.51 -32.25 9.87
CA ASN A 107 -65.58 -32.15 11.00
C ASN A 107 -64.13 -32.35 10.55
N GLY A 108 -63.86 -33.36 9.72
CA GLY A 108 -62.52 -33.59 9.18
C GLY A 108 -62.00 -32.41 8.35
N ARG A 109 -62.86 -31.78 7.54
CA ARG A 109 -62.50 -30.57 6.78
C ARG A 109 -62.22 -29.39 7.69
N THR A 110 -63.03 -29.19 8.72
CA THR A 110 -62.84 -28.12 9.71
C THR A 110 -61.52 -28.29 10.45
N GLU A 111 -61.19 -29.51 10.90
CA GLU A 111 -59.93 -29.79 11.58
C GLU A 111 -58.72 -29.53 10.66
N SER A 112 -58.80 -29.96 9.40
CA SER A 112 -57.74 -29.69 8.42
C SER A 112 -57.52 -28.19 8.19
N LEU A 113 -58.61 -27.41 8.09
CA LEU A 113 -58.53 -25.96 7.91
C LEU A 113 -57.97 -25.26 9.16
N LEU A 114 -58.38 -25.69 10.35
CA LEU A 114 -57.83 -25.16 11.61
C LEU A 114 -56.32 -25.44 11.71
N ARG A 115 -55.88 -26.65 11.37
CA ARG A 115 -54.45 -26.99 11.34
C ARG A 115 -53.69 -26.12 10.34
N GLN A 116 -54.24 -25.89 9.15
CA GLN A 116 -53.64 -25.00 8.15
C GLN A 116 -53.57 -23.55 8.65
N SER A 117 -54.66 -23.03 9.21
CA SER A 117 -54.72 -21.67 9.76
C SER A 117 -53.70 -21.48 10.88
N GLN A 118 -53.57 -22.44 11.79
CA GLN A 118 -52.61 -22.36 12.88
C GLN A 118 -51.17 -22.41 12.38
N SER A 119 -50.88 -23.28 11.40
CA SER A 119 -49.56 -23.35 10.77
C SER A 119 -49.18 -22.03 10.10
N LEU A 120 -50.11 -21.43 9.34
CA LEU A 120 -49.89 -20.16 8.66
C LEU A 120 -49.70 -19.01 9.67
N ALA A 121 -50.50 -18.99 10.74
CA ALA A 121 -50.35 -17.99 11.80
C ALA A 121 -48.97 -18.07 12.47
N ASN A 122 -48.49 -19.29 12.75
CA ASN A 122 -47.15 -19.49 13.32
C ASN A 122 -46.04 -19.06 12.34
N GLU A 123 -46.19 -19.36 11.04
CA GLU A 123 -45.23 -18.94 10.02
C GLU A 123 -45.17 -17.42 9.87
N LEU A 124 -46.34 -16.76 9.80
CA LEU A 124 -46.44 -15.30 9.75
C LEU A 124 -45.82 -14.64 10.98
N GLN A 125 -46.08 -15.19 12.17
CA GLN A 125 -45.48 -14.67 13.41
C GLN A 125 -43.95 -14.80 13.35
N SER A 126 -43.43 -15.94 12.90
CA SER A 126 -41.98 -16.13 12.76
C SER A 126 -41.36 -15.17 11.74
N GLN A 127 -42.04 -14.92 10.61
CA GLN A 127 -41.58 -13.95 9.62
C GLN A 127 -41.61 -12.52 10.17
N GLN A 128 -42.65 -12.15 10.91
CA GLN A 128 -42.78 -10.85 11.58
C GLN A 128 -41.63 -10.62 12.56
N ASP A 129 -41.33 -11.60 13.41
CA ASP A 129 -40.25 -11.52 14.39
C ASP A 129 -38.88 -11.39 13.71
N GLN A 130 -38.66 -12.14 12.61
CA GLN A 130 -37.42 -12.05 11.83
C GLN A 130 -37.26 -10.69 11.15
N LEU A 131 -38.34 -10.13 10.60
CA LEU A 131 -38.32 -8.80 9.99
C LEU A 131 -38.03 -7.71 11.04
N GLN A 132 -38.63 -7.80 12.22
CA GLN A 132 -38.36 -6.85 13.31
C GLN A 132 -36.90 -6.88 13.74
N ARG A 133 -36.31 -8.08 13.91
CA ARG A 133 -34.88 -8.21 14.22
C ARG A 133 -34.00 -7.64 13.11
N THR A 134 -34.31 -7.96 11.86
CA THR A 134 -33.54 -7.47 10.71
C THR A 134 -33.61 -5.95 10.59
N ASN A 135 -34.78 -5.35 10.81
CA ASN A 135 -34.94 -3.90 10.80
C ASN A 135 -34.13 -3.23 11.93
N ALA A 136 -34.16 -3.79 13.15
CA ALA A 136 -33.37 -3.28 14.26
C ALA A 136 -31.86 -3.32 13.96
N ASP A 137 -31.36 -4.45 13.43
CA ASP A 137 -29.96 -4.60 13.04
C ASP A 137 -29.55 -3.61 11.92
N LEU A 138 -30.46 -3.34 10.98
CA LEU A 138 -30.24 -2.37 9.89
C LEU A 138 -30.20 -0.94 10.42
N GLU A 139 -31.08 -0.57 11.35
CA GLU A 139 -31.07 0.74 11.99
C GLU A 139 -29.79 0.97 12.78
N GLU A 140 -29.32 -0.04 13.53
CA GLU A 140 -28.05 0.05 14.26
C GLU A 140 -26.87 0.27 13.30
N LYS A 141 -26.78 -0.53 12.23
CA LYS A 141 -25.73 -0.37 11.21
C LYS A 141 -25.78 0.97 10.51
N ALA A 142 -26.98 1.48 10.20
CA ALA A 142 -27.16 2.79 9.57
C ALA A 142 -26.64 3.92 10.48
N ASN A 143 -26.94 3.84 11.79
CA ASN A 143 -26.44 4.81 12.77
C ASN A 143 -24.91 4.74 12.93
N GLN A 144 -24.34 3.55 12.98
CA GLN A 144 -22.88 3.37 13.04
C GLN A 144 -22.19 3.96 11.80
N LEU A 145 -22.73 3.70 10.60
CA LEU A 145 -22.18 4.25 9.36
C LEU A 145 -22.32 5.77 9.30
N ALA A 146 -23.44 6.34 9.76
CA ALA A 146 -23.62 7.78 9.83
C ALA A 146 -22.59 8.44 10.77
N GLN A 147 -22.33 7.83 11.92
CA GLN A 147 -21.32 8.30 12.86
C GLN A 147 -19.90 8.21 12.28
N GLN A 148 -19.56 7.09 11.64
CA GLN A 148 -18.26 6.92 10.98
C GLN A 148 -18.04 7.94 9.85
N ASN A 149 -19.06 8.20 9.03
CA ASN A 149 -18.98 9.20 7.98
C ASN A 149 -18.78 10.61 8.54
N ALA A 150 -19.48 10.98 9.62
CA ALA A 150 -19.28 12.27 10.27
C ALA A 150 -17.85 12.43 10.82
N GLU A 151 -17.29 11.37 11.43
CA GLU A 151 -15.90 11.38 11.92
C GLU A 151 -14.89 11.50 10.78
N ILE A 152 -15.11 10.78 9.67
CA ILE A 152 -14.24 10.85 8.48
C ILE A 152 -14.26 12.26 7.88
N GLU A 153 -15.44 12.88 7.75
CA GLU A 153 -15.54 14.22 7.19
C GLU A 153 -14.87 15.28 8.09
N MET A 154 -14.97 15.14 9.43
CA MET A 154 -14.20 15.98 10.36
C MET A 154 -12.69 15.82 10.18
N LYS A 155 -12.19 14.57 10.12
CA LYS A 155 -10.76 14.31 9.91
C LYS A 155 -10.28 14.81 8.54
N ARG A 156 -11.10 14.70 7.50
CA ARG A 156 -10.77 15.23 6.17
C ARG A 156 -10.61 16.74 6.18
N ALA A 157 -11.50 17.46 6.85
CA ALA A 157 -11.40 18.91 6.99
C ALA A 157 -10.11 19.31 7.73
N GLU A 158 -9.78 18.64 8.84
CA GLU A 158 -8.56 18.91 9.61
C GLU A 158 -7.28 18.66 8.78
N VAL A 159 -7.25 17.57 8.02
CA VAL A 159 -6.11 17.26 7.14
C VAL A 159 -5.96 18.28 6.02
N GLU A 160 -7.06 18.74 5.42
CA GLU A 160 -7.02 19.74 4.35
C GLU A 160 -6.54 21.10 4.88
N ASP A 161 -6.99 21.52 6.07
CA ASP A 161 -6.52 22.75 6.72
C ASP A 161 -5.03 22.67 7.05
N ALA A 162 -4.57 21.53 7.61
CA ALA A 162 -3.15 21.31 7.90
C ALA A 162 -2.28 21.32 6.63
N LYS A 163 -2.78 20.71 5.55
CA LYS A 163 -2.10 20.70 4.24
C LYS A 163 -1.96 22.10 3.67
N ASN A 164 -3.04 22.89 3.65
CA ASN A 164 -3.01 24.26 3.14
C ASN A 164 -2.04 25.13 3.94
N MET A 165 -2.03 25.02 5.27
CA MET A 165 -1.09 25.74 6.12
C MET A 165 0.37 25.33 5.87
N LEU A 166 0.61 24.06 5.57
CA LEU A 166 1.95 23.55 5.24
C LEU A 166 2.42 24.08 3.88
N GLU A 167 1.54 24.06 2.86
CA GLU A 167 1.84 24.59 1.53
C GLU A 167 2.16 26.08 1.58
N GLU A 168 1.37 26.88 2.32
CA GLU A 168 1.63 28.32 2.50
C GLU A 168 2.99 28.58 3.16
N LYS A 169 3.32 27.83 4.22
CA LYS A 169 4.64 27.96 4.87
C LYS A 169 5.79 27.54 3.96
N ALA A 170 5.62 26.48 3.18
CA ALA A 170 6.64 26.02 2.24
C ALA A 170 6.89 27.06 1.15
N GLU A 171 5.84 27.67 0.60
CA GLU A 171 5.95 28.75 -0.39
C GLU A 171 6.63 29.99 0.22
N GLN A 172 6.24 30.39 1.43
CA GLN A 172 6.85 31.53 2.12
C GLN A 172 8.34 31.32 2.38
N LEU A 173 8.73 30.10 2.79
CA LEU A 173 10.13 29.73 2.98
C LEU A 173 10.90 29.74 1.65
N ALA A 174 10.32 29.22 0.57
CA ALA A 174 10.93 29.21 -0.75
C ALA A 174 11.18 30.64 -1.28
N VAL A 175 10.19 31.53 -1.13
CA VAL A 175 10.31 32.95 -1.51
C VAL A 175 11.39 33.64 -0.67
N THR A 176 11.39 33.41 0.65
CA THR A 176 12.40 33.98 1.56
C THR A 176 13.81 33.50 1.21
N SER A 177 13.97 32.21 0.92
CA SER A 177 15.23 31.63 0.50
C SER A 177 15.73 32.24 -0.81
N ARG A 178 14.86 32.31 -1.83
CA ARG A 178 15.20 32.90 -3.12
C ARG A 178 15.60 34.38 -2.99
N PHE A 179 14.84 35.16 -2.22
CA PHE A 179 15.14 36.56 -1.96
C PHE A 179 16.49 36.71 -1.24
N LYS A 180 16.77 35.89 -0.22
CA LYS A 180 18.06 35.85 0.49
C LYS A 180 19.22 35.63 -0.49
N SER A 181 19.11 34.64 -1.38
CA SER A 181 20.16 34.31 -2.36
C SER A 181 20.36 35.41 -3.39
N GLU A 182 19.29 35.96 -3.96
CA GLU A 182 19.36 37.05 -4.95
C GLU A 182 19.93 38.33 -4.34
N PHE A 183 19.48 38.68 -3.13
CA PHE A 183 20.00 39.83 -2.40
C PHE A 183 21.51 39.70 -2.12
N LEU A 184 21.96 38.54 -1.62
CA LEU A 184 23.38 38.32 -1.34
C LEU A 184 24.23 38.38 -2.62
N ALA A 185 23.77 37.76 -3.71
CA ALA A 185 24.45 37.80 -5.01
C ALA A 185 24.63 39.24 -5.53
N ASN A 186 23.57 40.04 -5.48
CA ASN A 186 23.59 41.43 -5.93
C ASN A 186 24.48 42.30 -5.05
N MET A 187 24.32 42.22 -3.72
CA MET A 187 25.14 42.98 -2.78
C MET A 187 26.63 42.66 -2.91
N SER A 188 27.01 41.40 -3.15
CA SER A 188 28.41 41.06 -3.37
C SER A 188 28.98 41.72 -4.63
N HIS A 189 28.24 41.75 -5.74
CA HIS A 189 28.70 42.43 -6.95
C HIS A 189 28.86 43.94 -6.73
N GLU A 190 27.92 44.55 -6.02
CA GLU A 190 27.96 45.97 -5.67
C GLU A 190 29.08 46.33 -4.69
N LEU A 191 29.48 45.40 -3.81
CA LEU A 191 30.60 45.59 -2.87
C LEU A 191 31.96 45.28 -3.52
N ARG A 192 32.05 44.26 -4.37
CA ARG A 192 33.31 43.85 -5.03
C ARG A 192 33.89 44.94 -5.91
N THR A 193 33.03 45.63 -6.67
CA THR A 193 33.45 46.63 -7.65
C THR A 193 34.19 47.83 -7.03
N PRO A 194 33.63 48.56 -6.04
CA PRO A 194 34.34 49.65 -5.38
C PRO A 194 35.55 49.16 -4.57
N LEU A 195 35.47 47.97 -3.96
CA LEU A 195 36.55 47.40 -3.17
C LEU A 195 37.77 47.03 -4.02
N ASN A 196 37.57 46.43 -5.20
CA ASN A 196 38.66 46.15 -6.14
C ASN A 196 39.38 47.42 -6.58
N SER A 197 38.64 48.49 -6.87
CA SER A 197 39.23 49.78 -7.24
C SER A 197 40.08 50.36 -6.10
N LEU A 198 39.60 50.27 -4.86
CA LEU A 198 40.37 50.68 -3.67
C LEU A 198 41.63 49.82 -3.48
N LEU A 199 41.54 48.52 -3.73
CA LEU A 199 42.67 47.59 -3.61
C LEU A 199 43.77 47.87 -4.64
N ILE A 200 43.40 48.19 -5.89
CA ILE A 200 44.36 48.56 -6.93
C ILE A 200 45.09 49.85 -6.53
N LEU A 201 44.37 50.86 -6.06
CA LEU A 201 44.98 52.11 -5.61
C LEU A 201 45.90 51.89 -4.39
N ALA A 202 45.48 51.05 -3.44
CA ALA A 202 46.30 50.70 -2.29
C ALA A 202 47.55 49.89 -2.69
N GLN A 203 47.45 49.04 -3.73
CA GLN A 203 48.59 48.33 -4.32
C GLN A 203 49.58 49.32 -4.94
N GLU A 204 49.13 50.24 -5.79
CA GLU A 204 49.98 51.25 -6.43
C GLU A 204 50.72 52.11 -5.39
N LEU A 205 50.01 52.53 -4.33
CA LEU A 205 50.61 53.25 -3.21
C LEU A 205 51.62 52.40 -2.42
N ALA A 206 51.36 51.09 -2.25
CA ALA A 206 52.27 50.19 -1.54
C ALA A 206 53.53 49.87 -2.37
N GLU A 207 53.42 49.79 -3.69
CA GLU A 207 54.56 49.57 -4.59
C GLU A 207 55.45 50.81 -4.67
N ASN A 208 54.89 52.02 -4.47
CA ASN A 208 55.61 53.29 -4.42
C ASN A 208 56.64 53.46 -5.56
N PRO A 209 56.26 53.28 -6.84
CA PRO A 209 57.19 53.26 -7.96
C PRO A 209 57.98 54.58 -8.13
N ASP A 210 57.37 55.71 -7.78
CA ASP A 210 57.99 57.04 -7.84
C ASP A 210 58.88 57.36 -6.63
N GLY A 211 58.89 56.50 -5.60
CA GLY A 211 59.70 56.66 -4.39
C GLY A 211 59.36 57.90 -3.55
N ASN A 212 58.16 58.45 -3.70
CA ASN A 212 57.74 59.73 -3.09
C ASN A 212 57.02 59.57 -1.73
N LEU A 213 56.67 58.34 -1.33
CA LEU A 213 56.05 58.04 -0.05
C LEU A 213 57.07 57.72 1.05
N LEU A 214 56.77 58.18 2.27
CA LEU A 214 57.50 57.80 3.47
C LEU A 214 57.29 56.30 3.79
N PRO A 215 58.26 55.62 4.43
CA PRO A 215 58.12 54.20 4.79
C PRO A 215 56.83 53.87 5.55
N LYS A 216 56.41 54.77 6.45
CA LYS A 216 55.17 54.62 7.24
C LYS A 216 53.89 54.75 6.39
N GLN A 217 53.94 55.51 5.27
CA GLN A 217 52.82 55.64 4.34
C GLN A 217 52.68 54.39 3.45
N VAL A 218 53.81 53.81 3.02
CA VAL A 218 53.85 52.51 2.34
C VAL A 218 53.29 51.41 3.24
N GLU A 219 53.64 51.43 4.53
CA GLU A 219 53.09 50.53 5.54
C GLU A 219 51.56 50.69 5.67
N TYR A 220 51.04 51.92 5.74
CA TYR A 220 49.59 52.15 5.76
C TYR A 220 48.88 51.63 4.49
N ALA A 221 49.45 51.87 3.30
CA ALA A 221 48.90 51.36 2.05
C ALA A 221 48.89 49.82 2.02
N THR A 222 49.95 49.19 2.53
CA THR A 222 50.06 47.73 2.66
C THR A 222 48.99 47.18 3.62
N ILE A 223 48.76 47.85 4.75
CA ILE A 223 47.70 47.48 5.72
C ILE A 223 46.33 47.61 5.07
N ILE A 224 46.00 48.74 4.44
CA ILE A 224 44.72 48.97 3.75
C ILE A 224 44.47 47.88 2.70
N ARG A 225 45.49 47.57 1.89
CA ARG A 225 45.40 46.50 0.88
C ARG A 225 45.11 45.15 1.52
N SER A 226 45.86 44.79 2.58
CA SER A 226 45.65 43.50 3.26
C SER A 226 44.24 43.38 3.86
N SER A 227 43.77 44.41 4.57
CA SER A 227 42.43 44.43 5.17
C SER A 227 41.31 44.42 4.13
N GLY A 228 41.48 45.13 3.00
CA GLY A 228 40.51 45.10 1.91
C GLY A 228 40.46 43.75 1.19
N SER A 229 41.60 43.06 1.05
CA SER A 229 41.68 41.73 0.46
C SER A 229 41.00 40.69 1.36
N ASP A 230 41.20 40.78 2.68
CA ASP A 230 40.51 39.95 3.67
C ASP A 230 38.99 40.16 3.65
N LEU A 231 38.54 41.41 3.51
CA LEU A 231 37.11 41.73 3.39
C LEU A 231 36.52 41.14 2.11
N LEU A 232 37.23 41.22 0.99
CA LEU A 232 36.78 40.65 -0.28
C LEU A 232 36.67 39.12 -0.18
N LYS A 233 37.64 38.48 0.47
CA LYS A 233 37.60 37.05 0.75
C LYS A 233 36.37 36.69 1.59
N LEU A 234 36.09 37.44 2.64
CA LEU A 234 34.90 37.25 3.51
C LEU A 234 33.60 37.35 2.71
N ILE A 235 33.48 38.34 1.83
CA ILE A 235 32.29 38.51 0.98
C ILE A 235 32.12 37.33 0.03
N ASN A 236 33.19 36.84 -0.59
CA ASN A 236 33.15 35.67 -1.46
C ASN A 236 32.80 34.40 -0.67
N ASP A 237 33.36 34.24 0.52
CA ASP A 237 33.08 33.14 1.44
C ASP A 237 31.59 33.09 1.83
N ILE A 238 30.95 34.24 2.12
CA ILE A 238 29.50 34.32 2.39
C ILE A 238 28.67 33.96 1.16
N LEU A 239 29.09 34.42 -0.03
CA LEU A 239 28.39 34.07 -1.26
C LEU A 239 28.45 32.57 -1.55
N ASP A 240 29.61 31.95 -1.36
CA ASP A 240 29.80 30.52 -1.59
C ASP A 240 28.84 29.74 -0.68
N ILE A 241 28.75 30.08 0.62
CA ILE A 241 27.76 29.49 1.53
C ILE A 241 26.33 29.65 0.98
N SER A 242 25.94 30.87 0.59
CA SER A 242 24.59 31.12 0.09
C SER A 242 24.26 30.35 -1.20
N LYS A 243 25.24 30.10 -2.08
CA LYS A 243 25.05 29.32 -3.30
C LYS A 243 24.94 27.83 -2.99
N ILE A 244 25.70 27.35 -1.99
CA ILE A 244 25.65 25.95 -1.53
C ILE A 244 24.32 25.67 -0.83
N GLU A 245 23.89 26.53 0.11
CA GLU A 245 22.59 26.43 0.80
C GLU A 245 21.40 26.41 -0.17
N SER A 246 21.49 27.16 -1.27
CA SER A 246 20.44 27.21 -2.29
C SER A 246 20.52 26.09 -3.34
N GLY A 247 21.52 25.20 -3.25
CA GLY A 247 21.72 24.10 -4.20
C GLY A 247 22.05 24.55 -5.63
N THR A 248 22.51 25.80 -5.81
CA THR A 248 22.76 26.37 -7.15
C THR A 248 24.20 26.11 -7.63
N VAL A 249 25.07 25.57 -6.78
CA VAL A 249 26.45 25.20 -7.16
C VAL A 249 26.42 23.93 -8.00
N ALA A 250 26.74 24.05 -9.28
CA ALA A 250 27.07 22.90 -10.13
C ALA A 250 28.48 22.41 -9.78
N LEU A 251 28.61 21.12 -9.49
CA LEU A 251 29.90 20.47 -9.26
C LEU A 251 30.54 20.10 -10.60
N GLU A 252 31.83 20.40 -10.74
CA GLU A 252 32.64 20.00 -11.89
C GLU A 252 33.51 18.80 -11.51
N ILE A 253 32.89 17.61 -11.44
CA ILE A 253 33.60 16.37 -11.09
C ILE A 253 34.51 15.94 -12.23
N SER A 254 35.78 15.70 -11.92
CA SER A 254 36.80 15.21 -12.84
C SER A 254 37.74 14.21 -12.15
N ASP A 255 38.42 13.37 -12.93
CA ASP A 255 39.44 12.46 -12.40
C ASP A 255 40.70 13.26 -12.03
N PHE A 256 40.81 13.60 -10.75
CA PHE A 256 41.90 14.43 -10.23
C PHE A 256 43.09 13.57 -9.82
N PRO A 257 44.30 13.78 -10.37
CA PRO A 257 45.50 13.02 -9.99
C PRO A 257 45.88 13.24 -8.54
N VAL A 258 46.09 12.16 -7.77
CA VAL A 258 46.48 12.26 -6.36
C VAL A 258 47.85 12.94 -6.19
N ALA A 259 48.77 12.73 -7.13
CA ALA A 259 50.07 13.39 -7.14
C ALA A 259 49.98 14.93 -7.24
N ASP A 260 48.91 15.46 -7.83
CA ASP A 260 48.70 16.90 -7.95
C ASP A 260 48.34 17.54 -6.59
N ILE A 261 47.88 16.75 -5.61
CA ILE A 261 47.66 17.22 -4.23
C ILE A 261 48.99 17.69 -3.63
N GLU A 262 50.03 16.87 -3.71
CA GLU A 262 51.35 17.22 -3.17
C GLU A 262 51.87 18.49 -3.84
N LEU A 263 51.83 18.57 -5.17
CA LEU A 263 52.27 19.75 -5.92
C LEU A 263 51.50 21.02 -5.52
N LEU A 264 50.17 20.91 -5.36
CA LEU A 264 49.30 22.00 -4.97
C LEU A 264 49.66 22.53 -3.58
N LEU A 265 49.81 21.63 -2.61
CA LEU A 265 50.09 21.98 -1.22
C LEU A 265 51.50 22.54 -1.05
N GLU A 266 52.47 21.92 -1.72
CA GLU A 266 53.87 22.35 -1.73
C GLU A 266 53.99 23.78 -2.25
N ARG A 267 53.38 24.08 -3.40
CA ARG A 267 53.41 25.41 -4.01
C ARG A 267 52.75 26.48 -3.13
N THR A 268 51.70 26.11 -2.40
CA THR A 268 50.88 27.08 -1.66
C THR A 268 51.43 27.34 -0.25
N PHE A 269 51.92 26.30 0.44
CA PHE A 269 52.25 26.39 1.88
C PHE A 269 53.73 26.24 2.21
N ARG A 270 54.62 25.82 1.28
CA ARG A 270 56.05 25.71 1.61
C ARG A 270 56.66 27.05 2.04
N HIS A 271 56.37 28.12 1.30
CA HIS A 271 56.84 29.47 1.69
C HIS A 271 56.25 29.92 3.03
N VAL A 272 54.99 29.59 3.31
CA VAL A 272 54.34 29.89 4.59
C VAL A 272 55.05 29.15 5.74
N ALA A 273 55.38 27.88 5.54
CA ALA A 273 56.13 27.06 6.50
C ALA A 273 57.53 27.66 6.78
N ASP A 274 58.24 28.11 5.74
CA ASP A 274 59.57 28.73 5.89
C ASP A 274 59.51 30.04 6.66
N VAL A 275 58.52 30.90 6.37
CA VAL A 275 58.31 32.18 7.06
C VAL A 275 57.89 31.97 8.52
N THR A 276 56.99 31.01 8.78
CA THR A 276 56.52 30.68 10.13
C THR A 276 57.52 29.81 10.92
N LYS A 277 58.54 29.27 10.24
CA LYS A 277 59.55 28.34 10.79
C LYS A 277 58.94 27.07 11.40
N LEU A 278 57.83 26.59 10.82
CA LEU A 278 57.18 25.35 11.20
C LEU A 278 57.63 24.23 10.26
N ALA A 279 57.83 23.02 10.79
CA ALA A 279 58.07 21.86 9.95
C ALA A 279 56.78 21.50 9.19
N PHE A 280 56.87 21.33 7.87
CA PHE A 280 55.73 20.96 7.04
C PHE A 280 56.01 19.66 6.29
N THR A 281 55.22 18.63 6.58
CA THR A 281 55.30 17.29 5.99
C THR A 281 54.04 16.97 5.19
N ILE A 282 54.22 16.34 4.03
CA ILE A 282 53.16 15.83 3.16
C ILE A 282 53.42 14.33 3.02
N ASP A 283 52.45 13.51 3.42
CA ASP A 283 52.50 12.05 3.34
C ASP A 283 51.34 11.55 2.48
N LEU A 284 51.64 11.01 1.30
CA LEU A 284 50.66 10.38 0.42
C LEU A 284 50.86 8.87 0.49
N ASP A 285 49.85 8.14 0.98
CA ASP A 285 49.92 6.69 1.07
C ASP A 285 50.04 6.05 -0.33
N PRO A 286 51.02 5.18 -0.59
CA PRO A 286 51.19 4.52 -1.90
C PRO A 286 50.01 3.65 -2.34
N THR A 287 49.10 3.31 -1.42
CA THR A 287 47.89 2.52 -1.71
C THR A 287 46.69 3.37 -2.16
N LEU A 288 46.85 4.70 -2.25
CA LEU A 288 45.86 5.58 -2.86
C LEU A 288 45.63 5.24 -4.34
N PRO A 289 44.42 5.47 -4.87
CA PRO A 289 44.18 5.39 -6.31
C PRO A 289 45.00 6.45 -7.06
N GLU A 290 45.29 6.21 -8.35
CA GLU A 290 46.01 7.19 -9.17
C GLU A 290 45.23 8.51 -9.32
N THR A 291 43.90 8.41 -9.40
CA THR A 291 42.98 9.54 -9.53
C THR A 291 41.78 9.40 -8.60
N ILE A 292 41.21 10.53 -8.19
CA ILE A 292 39.99 10.61 -7.37
C ILE A 292 38.92 11.40 -8.15
N PRO A 293 37.69 10.89 -8.32
CA PRO A 293 36.61 11.63 -8.99
C PRO A 293 36.11 12.76 -8.09
N ILE A 294 36.58 13.98 -8.30
CA ILE A 294 36.26 15.13 -7.44
C ILE A 294 36.29 16.46 -8.20
N ASP A 295 35.72 17.50 -7.61
CA ASP A 295 35.87 18.88 -8.06
C ASP A 295 37.20 19.46 -7.51
N PRO A 296 38.20 19.73 -8.37
CA PRO A 296 39.53 20.17 -7.93
C PRO A 296 39.50 21.54 -7.24
N GLN A 297 38.61 22.45 -7.67
CA GLN A 297 38.51 23.78 -7.09
C GLN A 297 37.96 23.72 -5.66
N ARG A 298 36.93 22.90 -5.43
CA ARG A 298 36.35 22.73 -4.09
C ARG A 298 37.28 21.99 -3.16
N LEU A 299 37.95 20.95 -3.65
CA LEU A 299 38.99 20.26 -2.87
C LEU A 299 40.10 21.24 -2.46
N GLN A 300 40.63 22.02 -3.39
CA GLN A 300 41.64 23.05 -3.10
C GLN A 300 41.15 24.05 -2.06
N GLN A 301 39.89 24.49 -2.13
CA GLN A 301 39.29 25.42 -1.16
C GLN A 301 39.23 24.82 0.25
N VAL A 302 38.80 23.56 0.38
CA VAL A 302 38.79 22.83 1.67
C VAL A 302 40.21 22.72 2.23
N LEU A 303 41.17 22.22 1.44
CA LEU A 303 42.55 22.02 1.88
C LEU A 303 43.22 23.33 2.28
N ASN A 304 43.01 24.40 1.51
CA ASN A 304 43.56 25.72 1.82
C ASN A 304 43.02 26.26 3.14
N ASN A 305 41.72 26.09 3.42
CA ASN A 305 41.13 26.55 4.67
C ASN A 305 41.65 25.76 5.88
N LEU A 306 41.76 24.43 5.77
CA LEU A 306 42.28 23.59 6.85
C LEU A 306 43.77 23.89 7.14
N LEU A 307 44.61 23.94 6.12
CA LEU A 307 46.04 24.22 6.28
C LEU A 307 46.29 25.66 6.73
N SER A 308 45.58 26.65 6.20
CA SER A 308 45.72 28.04 6.67
C SER A 308 45.38 28.15 8.16
N ASN A 309 44.37 27.41 8.64
CA ASN A 309 44.08 27.35 10.07
C ASN A 309 45.20 26.65 10.86
N ALA A 310 45.71 25.52 10.38
CA ALA A 310 46.81 24.80 11.02
C ALA A 310 48.06 25.67 11.20
N PHE A 311 48.51 26.36 10.15
CA PHE A 311 49.66 27.28 10.22
C PHE A 311 49.41 28.48 11.13
N LYS A 312 48.19 29.00 11.12
CA LYS A 312 47.80 30.19 11.91
C LYS A 312 47.76 29.92 13.41
N PHE A 313 47.32 28.73 13.83
CA PHE A 313 47.14 28.37 15.24
C PHE A 313 48.32 27.57 15.82
N THR A 314 49.39 27.39 15.04
CA THR A 314 50.63 26.74 15.48
C THR A 314 51.74 27.78 15.58
N GLU A 315 52.24 28.05 16.79
CA GLU A 315 53.38 28.98 16.97
C GLU A 315 54.74 28.28 16.79
N LYS A 316 54.85 27.01 17.22
CA LYS A 316 56.06 26.20 17.14
C LYS A 316 55.67 24.73 16.95
N GLY A 317 56.50 23.99 16.21
CA GLY A 317 56.33 22.55 16.01
C GLY A 317 56.14 22.21 14.53
N LYS A 318 55.09 21.45 14.21
CA LYS A 318 54.85 20.95 12.85
C LYS A 318 53.39 21.04 12.42
N VAL A 319 53.20 21.13 11.11
CA VAL A 319 51.94 20.91 10.41
C VAL A 319 52.17 19.73 9.46
N GLU A 320 51.26 18.77 9.45
CA GLU A 320 51.38 17.54 8.70
C GLU A 320 50.10 17.31 7.90
N PHE A 321 50.24 17.12 6.59
CA PHE A 321 49.17 16.67 5.72
C PHE A 321 49.37 15.19 5.41
N ARG A 322 48.30 14.41 5.54
CA ARG A 322 48.30 12.98 5.19
C ARG A 322 47.09 12.64 4.33
N ALA A 323 47.31 11.92 3.25
CA ALA A 323 46.25 11.29 2.48
C ALA A 323 46.40 9.77 2.53
N ALA A 324 45.34 9.04 2.85
CA ALA A 324 45.35 7.57 2.89
C ALA A 324 43.96 6.98 2.60
N PRO A 325 43.86 5.74 2.08
CA PRO A 325 42.59 5.04 2.04
C PRO A 325 42.02 4.84 3.45
N ALA A 326 40.71 4.97 3.60
CA ALA A 326 40.01 4.79 4.86
C ALA A 326 38.86 3.78 4.72
N THR A 327 38.62 3.01 5.78
CA THR A 327 37.55 2.00 5.85
C THR A 327 36.54 2.27 6.96
N SER A 328 36.83 3.27 7.82
CA SER A 328 35.99 3.70 8.94
C SER A 328 36.40 5.10 9.37
N GLY A 329 35.59 5.77 10.19
CA GLY A 329 35.91 7.09 10.78
C GLY A 329 34.87 8.17 10.53
N TRP A 330 33.80 7.83 9.81
CA TRP A 330 32.66 8.69 9.49
C TRP A 330 31.36 8.13 10.09
N THR A 331 30.32 8.96 10.12
CA THR A 331 28.95 8.62 10.53
C THR A 331 27.98 8.56 9.35
N LEU A 332 28.34 9.16 8.20
CA LEU A 332 27.51 9.25 7.01
C LEU A 332 27.35 7.88 6.31
N GLU A 333 26.10 7.42 6.14
CA GLU A 333 25.80 6.13 5.49
C GLU A 333 26.28 6.06 4.03
N ALA A 334 26.26 7.18 3.31
CA ALA A 334 26.69 7.23 1.91
C ALA A 334 28.15 6.81 1.72
N LEU A 335 29.04 7.17 2.65
CA LEU A 335 30.45 6.78 2.63
C LEU A 335 30.62 5.28 2.94
N SER A 336 29.74 4.69 3.74
CA SER A 336 29.75 3.25 4.03
C SER A 336 29.32 2.39 2.84
N GLN A 337 28.64 2.97 1.85
CA GLN A 337 28.22 2.31 0.61
C GLN A 337 29.15 2.62 -0.57
N ALA A 338 30.15 3.49 -0.38
CA ALA A 338 31.10 3.83 -1.43
C ALA A 338 32.06 2.67 -1.71
N GLU A 339 32.49 2.52 -2.96
CA GLU A 339 33.46 1.49 -3.37
C GLU A 339 34.85 1.68 -2.71
N GLY A 340 35.14 2.89 -2.27
CA GLY A 340 36.33 3.24 -1.52
C GLY A 340 36.28 4.69 -1.04
N VAL A 341 36.97 4.95 0.05
CA VAL A 341 37.01 6.26 0.71
C VAL A 341 38.47 6.66 0.92
N VAL A 342 38.76 7.94 0.70
CA VAL A 342 40.06 8.54 1.02
C VAL A 342 39.89 9.50 2.18
N ALA A 343 40.77 9.38 3.18
CA ALA A 343 40.90 10.32 4.27
C ALA A 343 42.02 11.31 3.98
N LEU A 344 41.70 12.60 4.02
CA LEU A 344 42.63 13.71 3.94
C LEU A 344 42.72 14.38 5.32
N SER A 345 43.82 14.18 6.01
CA SER A 345 44.03 14.64 7.39
C SER A 345 45.04 15.78 7.44
N VAL A 346 44.68 16.86 8.13
CA VAL A 346 45.58 17.98 8.47
C VAL A 346 45.79 17.95 9.98
N THR A 347 47.03 17.70 10.41
CA THR A 347 47.43 17.65 11.81
C THR A 347 48.34 18.81 12.15
N ASP A 348 48.01 19.53 13.21
CA ASP A 348 48.81 20.63 13.76
C ASP A 348 49.24 20.32 15.20
N THR A 349 50.37 20.89 15.64
CA THR A 349 50.83 20.82 17.04
C THR A 349 50.56 22.13 17.79
N GLY A 350 49.48 22.83 17.43
CA GLY A 350 49.13 24.14 17.94
C GLY A 350 48.41 24.12 19.28
N ILE A 351 47.62 25.17 19.53
CA ILE A 351 46.94 25.39 20.82
C ILE A 351 45.89 24.32 21.17
N GLY A 352 45.40 23.57 20.19
CA GLY A 352 44.28 22.63 20.37
C GLY A 352 42.95 23.32 20.68
N ILE A 353 41.87 22.55 20.69
CA ILE A 353 40.49 23.04 20.79
C ILE A 353 39.80 22.39 22.02
N PRO A 354 39.32 23.20 22.99
CA PRO A 354 38.53 22.73 24.14
C PRO A 354 37.27 21.97 23.73
N LEU A 355 36.90 20.94 24.49
CA LEU A 355 35.80 20.01 24.14
C LEU A 355 34.44 20.70 23.96
N ASP A 356 34.16 21.71 24.77
CA ASP A 356 32.97 22.56 24.70
C ASP A 356 32.88 23.38 23.41
N MET A 357 34.03 23.70 22.81
CA MET A 357 34.14 24.43 21.56
C MET A 357 34.09 23.57 20.30
N GLN A 358 34.43 22.29 20.38
CA GLN A 358 34.63 21.43 19.19
C GLN A 358 33.39 21.30 18.29
N ARG A 359 32.19 21.46 18.84
CA ARG A 359 30.95 21.47 18.04
C ARG A 359 30.70 22.83 17.37
N SER A 360 30.93 23.91 18.10
CA SER A 360 30.57 25.25 17.64
C SER A 360 31.56 25.79 16.60
N ILE A 361 32.80 25.29 16.51
CA ILE A 361 33.77 25.78 15.50
C ILE A 361 33.32 25.56 14.04
N PHE A 362 32.38 24.65 13.80
CA PHE A 362 31.81 24.40 12.47
C PHE A 362 30.57 25.25 12.19
N GLU A 363 30.09 26.03 13.16
CA GLU A 363 29.00 26.98 12.98
C GLU A 363 29.55 28.31 12.42
N ALA A 364 28.80 28.92 11.50
CA ALA A 364 29.20 30.19 10.89
C ALA A 364 29.35 31.29 11.95
N PHE A 365 30.41 32.10 11.83
CA PHE A 365 30.76 33.20 12.74
C PHE A 365 31.18 32.77 14.15
N SER A 366 31.37 31.48 14.40
CA SER A 366 31.89 31.00 15.67
C SER A 366 33.41 31.26 15.76
N GLN A 367 33.82 32.03 16.75
CA GLN A 367 35.22 32.29 17.07
C GLN A 367 35.46 32.00 18.55
N GLY A 368 36.58 31.39 18.90
CA GLY A 368 36.95 31.17 20.31
C GLY A 368 37.11 32.44 21.12
N ASP A 369 37.30 32.29 22.43
CA ASP A 369 37.40 33.37 23.41
C ASP A 369 38.10 34.63 22.84
N GLY A 370 37.53 35.80 23.10
CA GLY A 370 37.92 37.08 22.47
C GLY A 370 39.39 37.52 22.68
N THR A 371 40.21 36.75 23.39
CA THR A 371 41.67 36.87 23.46
C THR A 371 42.36 36.18 22.27
N THR A 372 41.88 35.01 21.84
CA THR A 372 42.36 34.25 20.67
C THR A 372 42.02 34.95 19.36
N SER A 373 40.79 35.49 19.26
CA SER A 373 40.36 36.29 18.09
C SER A 373 41.19 37.57 17.91
N ARG A 374 41.63 38.21 19.01
CA ARG A 374 42.52 39.38 18.97
C ARG A 374 43.97 39.06 18.59
N LYS A 375 44.47 37.86 18.89
CA LYS A 375 45.86 37.47 18.62
C LYS A 375 46.05 36.85 17.23
N PHE A 376 45.05 36.10 16.75
CA PHE A 376 45.16 35.35 15.49
C PHE A 376 44.21 35.84 14.40
N GLY A 377 43.20 36.67 14.69
CA GLY A 377 42.25 37.17 13.68
C GLY A 377 41.40 36.05 13.04
N GLY A 378 40.47 36.38 12.15
CA GLY A 378 39.68 35.39 11.39
C GLY A 378 38.22 35.80 11.21
N THR A 379 37.54 35.21 10.22
CA THR A 379 36.13 35.50 9.90
C THR A 379 35.16 34.53 10.59
N GLY A 380 35.64 33.37 11.06
CA GLY A 380 34.81 32.31 11.63
C GLY A 380 33.98 31.56 10.57
N LEU A 381 34.27 31.75 9.28
CA LEU A 381 33.54 31.11 8.17
C LEU A 381 34.30 29.95 7.52
N GLY A 382 35.62 29.87 7.70
CA GLY A 382 36.45 28.89 6.98
C GLY A 382 36.06 27.44 7.25
N LEU A 383 35.81 27.08 8.51
CA LEU A 383 35.44 25.70 8.89
C LEU A 383 33.98 25.36 8.56
N SER A 384 33.06 26.33 8.65
CA SER A 384 31.67 26.13 8.21
C SER A 384 31.61 25.92 6.69
N ILE A 385 32.41 26.66 5.91
CA ILE A 385 32.55 26.44 4.47
C ILE A 385 33.14 25.07 4.16
N CYS A 386 34.18 24.64 4.89
CA CYS A 386 34.72 23.30 4.72
C CYS A 386 33.64 22.23 4.93
N ARG A 387 32.81 22.37 5.96
CA ARG A 387 31.73 21.42 6.24
C ARG A 387 30.71 21.36 5.10
N GLU A 388 30.24 22.52 4.62
CA GLU A 388 29.28 22.59 3.52
C GLU A 388 29.87 22.05 2.20
N LEU A 389 31.11 22.40 1.87
CA LEU A 389 31.80 21.90 0.68
C LEU A 389 32.04 20.40 0.74
N VAL A 390 32.49 19.87 1.88
CA VAL A 390 32.71 18.43 2.05
C VAL A 390 31.38 17.68 1.96
N SER A 391 30.30 18.22 2.54
CA SER A 391 28.95 17.65 2.39
C SER A 391 28.49 17.66 0.92
N LEU A 392 28.75 18.75 0.18
CA LEU A 392 28.43 18.86 -1.24
C LEU A 392 29.22 17.84 -2.08
N LEU A 393 30.46 17.55 -1.71
CA LEU A 393 31.31 16.51 -2.32
C LEU A 393 30.95 15.08 -1.89
N GLY A 394 29.88 14.90 -1.11
CA GLY A 394 29.42 13.59 -0.62
C GLY A 394 30.30 13.00 0.49
N GLY A 395 31.06 13.84 1.19
CA GLY A 395 31.99 13.46 2.25
C GLY A 395 31.55 13.88 3.65
N GLU A 396 32.42 13.62 4.63
CA GLU A 396 32.26 14.05 6.02
C GLU A 396 33.58 14.63 6.56
N ILE A 397 33.50 15.67 7.39
CA ILE A 397 34.65 16.23 8.10
C ILE A 397 34.56 15.94 9.59
N THR A 398 35.64 15.43 10.18
CA THR A 398 35.75 15.14 11.60
C THR A 398 36.92 15.89 12.24
N LEU A 399 36.87 16.01 13.57
CA LEU A 399 37.89 16.66 14.38
C LEU A 399 38.29 15.76 15.55
N GLU A 400 39.59 15.61 15.73
CA GLU A 400 40.21 15.13 16.97
C GLU A 400 41.12 16.23 17.51
N SER A 401 40.89 16.71 18.73
CA SER A 401 41.71 17.80 19.28
C SER A 401 41.82 17.71 20.80
N GLN A 402 42.99 18.10 21.32
CA GLN A 402 43.26 18.21 22.74
C GLN A 402 43.96 19.54 23.04
N PRO A 403 43.47 20.34 24.02
CA PRO A 403 44.13 21.58 24.42
C PRO A 403 45.62 21.38 24.73
N GLY A 404 46.46 22.21 24.10
CA GLY A 404 47.92 22.20 24.24
C GLY A 404 48.65 21.10 23.49
N LYS A 405 47.96 20.20 22.77
CA LYS A 405 48.57 19.14 21.96
C LYS A 405 48.34 19.29 20.45
N GLY A 406 47.46 20.21 20.06
CA GLY A 406 47.10 20.46 18.66
C GLY A 406 45.79 19.79 18.25
N SER A 407 45.54 19.79 16.94
CA SER A 407 44.30 19.29 16.34
C SER A 407 44.56 18.48 15.07
N THR A 408 43.64 17.57 14.76
CA THR A 408 43.60 16.79 13.54
C THR A 408 42.22 16.92 12.93
N PHE A 409 42.15 17.57 11.77
CA PHE A 409 40.95 17.64 10.95
C PHE A 409 41.05 16.58 9.86
N THR A 410 40.06 15.69 9.76
CA THR A 410 40.04 14.64 8.75
C THR A 410 38.82 14.80 7.86
N VAL A 411 39.06 14.88 6.55
CA VAL A 411 38.03 14.93 5.53
C VAL A 411 37.96 13.58 4.83
N TYR A 412 36.81 12.92 4.92
CA TYR A 412 36.53 11.65 4.24
C TYR A 412 35.76 11.91 2.96
N LEU A 413 36.27 11.42 1.84
CA LEU A 413 35.69 11.63 0.50
C LEU A 413 35.54 10.31 -0.24
N PRO A 414 34.46 10.12 -1.01
CA PRO A 414 34.32 8.97 -1.89
C PRO A 414 35.38 9.02 -2.99
N ALA A 415 36.09 7.92 -3.21
CA ALA A 415 37.21 7.84 -4.15
C ALA A 415 36.98 6.91 -5.35
N GLY A 416 35.77 6.35 -5.49
CA GLY A 416 35.50 5.29 -6.47
C GLY A 416 36.20 3.97 -6.10
N THR A 417 36.49 3.13 -7.09
CA THR A 417 37.20 1.85 -6.87
C THR A 417 38.60 2.07 -6.30
N VAL A 418 38.78 1.82 -5.00
CA VAL A 418 40.11 1.75 -4.38
C VAL A 418 40.63 0.31 -4.58
N PRO A 419 41.80 0.10 -5.22
CA PRO A 419 42.37 -1.23 -5.33
C PRO A 419 42.60 -1.81 -3.93
N PRO A 420 42.24 -3.08 -3.66
CA PRO A 420 42.54 -3.68 -2.36
C PRO A 420 44.05 -3.69 -2.13
N PRO A 421 44.53 -3.47 -0.89
CA PRO A 421 45.95 -3.45 -0.59
C PRO A 421 46.59 -4.79 -1.02
N LEU A 422 47.62 -4.70 -1.86
CA LEU A 422 48.40 -5.84 -2.34
C LEU A 422 49.01 -6.56 -1.11
N ARG A 423 48.46 -7.72 -0.76
CA ARG A 423 49.11 -8.63 0.18
C ARG A 423 50.43 -9.12 -0.44
N PRO A 424 51.51 -9.30 0.34
CA PRO A 424 52.74 -9.87 -0.18
C PRO A 424 52.43 -11.30 -0.68
N VAL A 425 52.60 -11.52 -1.98
CA VAL A 425 52.52 -12.86 -2.56
C VAL A 425 53.74 -13.62 -2.08
N VAL A 426 53.52 -14.61 -1.22
CA VAL A 426 54.52 -15.62 -0.89
C VAL A 426 54.73 -16.46 -2.14
N GLU A 427 55.91 -16.38 -2.74
CA GLU A 427 56.34 -17.27 -3.80
C GLU A 427 56.34 -18.73 -3.32
N ALA A 428 55.69 -19.60 -4.09
CA ALA A 428 55.87 -21.04 -4.04
C ALA A 428 55.80 -21.59 -5.48
N PRO A 429 56.51 -22.70 -5.77
CA PRO A 429 57.38 -22.76 -6.93
C PRO A 429 56.70 -23.24 -8.22
N SER A 430 57.37 -22.87 -9.31
CA SER A 430 57.17 -23.30 -10.67
C SER A 430 57.10 -24.83 -10.80
N ASN A 431 56.07 -25.30 -11.51
CA ASN A 431 56.17 -26.48 -12.37
C ASN A 431 55.26 -26.26 -13.57
N GLY A 432 55.87 -26.13 -14.75
CA GLY A 432 55.18 -25.86 -15.99
C GLY A 432 54.58 -27.10 -16.63
N THR A 433 53.61 -26.89 -17.52
CA THR A 433 53.62 -27.47 -18.87
C THR A 433 52.69 -26.64 -19.76
N GLU A 434 53.22 -26.21 -20.90
CA GLU A 434 52.53 -25.49 -21.99
C GLU A 434 51.43 -26.34 -22.64
N VAL A 435 50.31 -25.71 -23.06
CA VAL A 435 49.68 -25.97 -24.37
C VAL A 435 49.00 -24.69 -24.90
N LEU A 436 49.20 -24.45 -26.19
CA LEU A 436 48.92 -23.28 -27.03
C LEU A 436 47.44 -22.85 -27.22
N ALA A 437 47.28 -21.52 -27.31
CA ALA A 437 46.61 -20.67 -28.32
C ALA A 437 45.19 -20.99 -28.84
N GLN A 438 44.29 -20.00 -28.79
CA GLN A 438 43.89 -19.14 -29.95
C GLN A 438 42.78 -18.13 -29.60
N LYS A 439 42.97 -16.87 -30.04
CA LYS A 439 41.92 -15.87 -30.36
C LYS A 439 41.75 -15.84 -31.89
N PRO A 440 40.56 -15.51 -32.44
CA PRO A 440 40.32 -14.14 -32.94
C PRO A 440 38.86 -13.65 -32.72
N SER A 441 38.61 -12.40 -32.35
CA SER A 441 38.48 -11.17 -33.15
C SER A 441 37.10 -10.93 -33.80
N SER A 442 36.45 -9.86 -33.32
CA SER A 442 35.66 -8.80 -34.00
C SER A 442 34.60 -9.14 -35.08
N ARG A 443 33.38 -8.60 -34.90
CA ARG A 443 32.86 -7.44 -35.67
C ARG A 443 31.41 -7.09 -35.32
N VAL A 444 31.18 -5.80 -35.07
CA VAL A 444 29.88 -5.08 -35.21
C VAL A 444 29.73 -4.67 -36.70
N PRO A 445 28.50 -4.48 -37.23
CA PRO A 445 27.92 -3.12 -37.39
C PRO A 445 26.38 -3.11 -37.15
N ALA A 446 25.77 -2.14 -36.46
CA ALA A 446 25.44 -0.75 -36.78
C ALA A 446 24.31 -0.52 -37.82
N LEU A 447 23.23 0.13 -37.32
CA LEU A 447 22.27 1.07 -37.94
C LEU A 447 21.21 0.55 -38.97
N VAL A 448 19.93 0.92 -38.78
CA VAL A 448 19.22 2.06 -39.41
C VAL A 448 17.81 2.21 -38.80
N ALA A 449 17.34 3.45 -38.75
CA ALA A 449 16.20 4.01 -38.03
C ALA A 449 14.85 4.04 -38.81
N ALA A 450 13.85 4.59 -38.10
CA ALA A 450 12.60 5.25 -38.56
C ALA A 450 11.39 4.34 -38.89
N ALA A 451 10.13 4.70 -38.64
CA ALA A 451 9.47 5.72 -37.83
C ALA A 451 7.94 5.40 -37.85
N THR A 452 7.21 5.80 -36.80
CA THR A 452 5.82 6.32 -36.79
C THR A 452 4.70 5.63 -37.60
N ASN A 453 3.69 5.07 -36.92
CA ASN A 453 2.32 5.61 -36.80
C ASN A 453 1.29 4.55 -36.37
N ALA A 454 0.37 4.96 -35.49
CA ALA A 454 -0.90 4.31 -35.14
C ALA A 454 -2.03 5.35 -35.28
N PRO A 455 -3.32 5.04 -35.04
CA PRO A 455 -4.17 4.06 -35.74
C PRO A 455 -5.54 4.66 -36.19
N GLN A 456 -6.29 3.95 -37.04
CA GLN A 456 -7.74 4.13 -37.30
C GLN A 456 -8.37 2.72 -37.39
N ALA A 457 -9.32 2.34 -36.53
CA ALA A 457 -10.77 2.59 -36.54
C ALA A 457 -11.55 1.39 -37.11
N GLU A 458 -12.46 0.80 -36.33
CA GLU A 458 -13.89 0.61 -36.66
C GLU A 458 -14.63 -0.36 -35.70
N ARG A 459 -15.91 -0.03 -35.45
CA ARG A 459 -16.91 -0.79 -34.68
C ARG A 459 -17.49 -1.94 -35.52
N PRO A 460 -18.28 -2.84 -34.92
CA PRO A 460 -19.73 -2.71 -35.14
C PRO A 460 -20.62 -3.05 -33.93
N ALA A 461 -21.88 -2.62 -34.04
CA ALA A 461 -22.99 -2.89 -33.13
C ALA A 461 -23.86 -4.06 -33.64
N THR A 462 -24.52 -4.79 -32.74
CA THR A 462 -25.81 -5.42 -33.03
C THR A 462 -26.61 -5.73 -31.75
N SER A 463 -27.88 -5.40 -31.80
CA SER A 463 -28.93 -5.59 -30.79
C SER A 463 -29.85 -6.72 -31.21
N VAL A 464 -30.27 -7.59 -30.27
CA VAL A 464 -31.46 -8.47 -30.43
C VAL A 464 -32.20 -8.61 -29.09
N GLN A 465 -33.53 -8.53 -29.18
CA GLN A 465 -34.59 -8.52 -28.17
C GLN A 465 -34.93 -9.92 -27.56
N PRO A 466 -35.83 -10.00 -26.54
CA PRO A 466 -35.89 -11.10 -25.56
C PRO A 466 -36.88 -12.23 -25.92
N ALA A 467 -36.62 -13.41 -25.35
CA ALA A 467 -37.43 -14.62 -25.51
C ALA A 467 -38.62 -14.67 -24.52
N ARG A 468 -39.82 -14.91 -25.08
CA ARG A 468 -41.06 -15.29 -24.37
C ARG A 468 -41.03 -16.78 -24.01
N ALA A 469 -41.18 -17.12 -22.73
CA ALA A 469 -41.47 -18.49 -22.28
C ALA A 469 -42.94 -18.63 -21.87
N LYS A 470 -43.66 -19.54 -22.54
CA LYS A 470 -45.04 -19.95 -22.24
C LYS A 470 -45.03 -20.99 -21.11
N GLY A 471 -45.57 -20.63 -19.95
CA GLY A 471 -45.86 -21.57 -18.86
C GLY A 471 -47.07 -22.44 -19.18
N ARG A 472 -46.88 -23.76 -19.17
CA ARG A 472 -47.91 -24.77 -19.46
C ARG A 472 -48.40 -25.37 -18.13
N ARG A 473 -49.72 -25.28 -17.94
CA ARG A 473 -50.63 -25.90 -16.95
C ARG A 473 -50.06 -27.05 -16.09
N ARG A 474 -50.08 -26.85 -14.77
CA ARG A 474 -50.08 -27.93 -13.74
C ARG A 474 -51.49 -28.52 -13.63
N ARG A 475 -51.60 -29.86 -13.61
CA ARG A 475 -52.74 -30.61 -13.09
C ARG A 475 -52.42 -31.01 -11.66
N ALA A 476 -53.27 -30.62 -10.72
CA ALA A 476 -53.58 -31.31 -9.47
C ALA A 476 -55.00 -31.88 -9.69
N ASP A 477 -55.47 -33.02 -9.17
CA ASP A 477 -55.25 -33.62 -7.86
C ASP A 477 -55.25 -35.16 -7.96
N GLU A 478 -54.22 -35.80 -7.39
CA GLU A 478 -54.30 -37.16 -6.84
C GLU A 478 -54.58 -37.00 -5.35
N VAL A 479 -55.67 -37.59 -4.85
CA VAL A 479 -55.92 -37.71 -3.41
C VAL A 479 -55.99 -39.19 -3.05
N VAL A 480 -54.90 -39.63 -2.44
CA VAL A 480 -54.75 -40.84 -1.62
C VAL A 480 -55.40 -40.56 -0.26
N ILE A 481 -56.27 -41.46 0.24
CA ILE A 481 -56.61 -41.51 1.68
C ILE A 481 -56.52 -42.94 2.18
N ALA A 482 -55.90 -43.04 3.35
CA ALA A 482 -55.37 -44.19 4.04
C ALA A 482 -56.43 -45.01 4.78
N ALA A 483 -56.03 -46.25 5.08
CA ALA A 483 -56.67 -47.16 6.01
C ALA A 483 -56.59 -46.64 7.46
N GLY A 484 -57.69 -46.83 8.19
CA GLY A 484 -57.75 -46.73 9.64
C GLY A 484 -58.75 -47.76 10.14
N SER A 485 -58.19 -48.82 10.74
CA SER A 485 -58.75 -49.78 11.72
C SER A 485 -60.24 -50.07 11.73
#